data_AF-A0A7S1R1V9-F1
#
_entry.id   AF-A0A7S1R1V9-F1
#
_cell.length_a   1.000
_cell.length_b   1.000
_cell.length_c   1.000
_cell.angle_alpha   90.00
_cell.angle_beta   90.00
_cell.angle_gamma   90.00
#
_symmetry.space_group_name_H-M   'P 1'
#
loop_
_entity.id
_entity.type
_entity.pdbx_description
1 polymer ?
#
loop_
_entity_poly.entity_id
_entity_poly.type
_entity_poly.pdbx_seq_one_letter_code
_entity_poly.pdbx_strand_id
1 'polypeptide(L)'
;VIRCGAREKTSHAFLVRNCSAQAAAFEVESDLLHISGPSSVQVEGRGSADYELVFQPLQAGQITGCIMFRDVQTGHFTWYTVELMTLPPKPQQMLTLTCVVRQAVAVDIQLVNPLDDVVVFEVALNGDGLLGEAEFVLAPKETATYELVYSPL
;
A
#
# COMPACT_ATOMS: atom_id res chain seq x y z
N VAL A 1 -1.46 12.56 10.35
CA VAL A 1 -1.80 11.94 9.06
C VAL A 1 -0.54 11.44 8.39
N ILE A 2 -0.46 10.14 8.13
CA ILE A 2 0.65 9.48 7.43
C ILE A 2 0.18 9.22 5.99
N ARG A 3 0.96 9.63 5.00
CA ARG A 3 0.67 9.40 3.58
C ARG A 3 1.57 8.29 3.05
N CYS A 4 0.99 7.28 2.40
CA CYS A 4 1.73 6.16 1.82
C CYS A 4 1.07 5.70 0.51
N GLY A 5 1.81 4.97 -0.33
CA GLY A 5 1.27 4.34 -1.54
C GLY A 5 0.77 2.92 -1.25
N ALA A 6 -0.31 2.49 -1.92
CA ALA A 6 -0.71 1.10 -1.87
C ALA A 6 0.42 0.20 -2.39
N ARG A 7 0.69 -0.89 -1.67
CA ARG A 7 1.77 -1.87 -1.93
C ARG A 7 3.20 -1.32 -1.74
N GLU A 8 3.35 -0.09 -1.27
CA GLU A 8 4.64 0.51 -0.93
C GLU A 8 4.87 0.49 0.59
N LYS A 9 6.13 0.34 1.01
CA LYS A 9 6.51 0.44 2.43
C LYS A 9 6.73 1.90 2.80
N THR A 10 6.17 2.34 3.93
CA THR A 10 6.38 3.68 4.49
C THR A 10 6.68 3.55 5.98
N SER A 11 7.80 4.11 6.44
CA SER A 11 8.16 4.12 7.85
C SER A 11 7.70 5.41 8.54
N HIS A 12 7.29 5.30 9.80
CA HIS A 12 7.05 6.46 10.67
C HIS A 12 7.63 6.20 12.07
N ALA A 13 8.29 7.22 12.62
CA ALA A 13 8.86 7.17 13.96
C ALA A 13 7.89 7.79 14.99
N PHE A 14 7.54 7.02 16.00
CA PHE A 14 6.76 7.47 17.15
C PHE A 14 7.68 7.72 18.34
N LEU A 15 7.58 8.90 18.95
CA LEU A 15 8.38 9.25 20.11
C LEU A 15 7.82 8.58 21.37
N VAL A 16 8.55 7.63 21.95
CA VAL A 16 8.16 6.98 23.21
C VAL A 16 8.95 7.62 24.35
N ARG A 17 8.26 8.18 25.34
CA ARG A 17 8.89 8.86 26.49
C ARG A 17 8.78 8.00 27.74
N ASN A 18 9.90 7.84 28.44
CA ASN A 18 9.94 7.20 29.74
C ASN A 18 10.03 8.25 30.85
N CYS A 19 8.94 8.39 31.62
CA CYS A 19 8.89 9.30 32.76
C CYS A 19 9.49 8.70 34.05
N SER A 20 9.76 7.39 34.07
CA SER A 20 10.35 6.71 35.22
C SER A 20 11.84 7.00 35.33
N ALA A 21 12.41 6.81 36.53
CA ALA A 21 13.83 7.05 36.78
C ALA A 21 14.73 5.91 36.27
N GLN A 22 14.17 4.74 35.99
CA GLN A 22 14.90 3.55 35.54
C GLN A 22 14.60 3.27 34.07
N ALA A 23 15.48 2.51 33.42
CA ALA A 23 15.18 2.03 32.07
C ALA A 23 13.93 1.12 32.10
N ALA A 24 13.05 1.31 31.13
CA ALA A 24 11.78 0.59 31.05
C ALA A 24 11.53 0.05 29.64
N ALA A 25 10.91 -1.13 29.61
CA ALA A 25 10.43 -1.76 28.39
C ALA A 25 8.98 -1.34 28.14
N PHE A 26 8.69 -0.88 26.93
CA PHE A 26 7.34 -0.58 26.49
C PHE A 26 6.88 -1.66 25.52
N GLU A 27 5.81 -2.38 25.85
CA GLU A 27 5.10 -3.28 24.94
C GLU A 27 4.28 -2.47 23.94
N VAL A 28 4.29 -2.91 22.69
CA VAL A 28 3.62 -2.23 21.58
C VAL A 28 2.42 -3.04 21.12
N GLU A 29 1.25 -2.42 21.14
CA GLU A 29 0.00 -2.98 20.64
C GLU A 29 -0.62 -2.01 19.62
N SER A 30 -1.26 -2.53 18.58
CA SER A 30 -1.87 -1.71 17.54
C SER A 30 -3.04 -2.42 16.89
N ASP A 31 -4.08 -1.67 16.52
CA ASP A 31 -5.23 -2.14 15.74
C ASP A 31 -5.07 -1.96 14.22
N LEU A 32 -4.00 -1.25 13.80
CA LEU A 32 -3.70 -0.98 12.39
C LEU A 32 -3.31 -2.26 11.65
N LEU A 33 -3.88 -2.44 10.47
CA LEU A 33 -3.57 -3.56 9.57
C LEU A 33 -2.34 -3.28 8.70
N HIS A 34 -1.68 -4.35 8.26
CA HIS A 34 -0.55 -4.29 7.35
C HIS A 34 0.63 -3.45 7.87
N ILE A 35 0.91 -3.55 9.17
CA ILE A 35 2.05 -2.92 9.82
C ILE A 35 3.14 -3.94 10.16
N SER A 36 4.37 -3.45 10.34
CA SER A 36 5.51 -4.25 10.78
C SER A 36 6.42 -3.40 11.68
N GLY A 37 6.79 -3.94 12.83
CA GLY A 37 7.70 -3.30 13.78
C GLY A 37 8.00 -4.23 14.95
N PRO A 38 8.98 -3.90 15.81
CA PRO A 38 9.25 -4.66 17.03
C PRO A 38 8.05 -4.64 17.98
N SER A 39 7.79 -5.74 18.70
CA SER A 39 6.70 -5.79 19.69
C SER A 39 7.00 -5.06 21.00
N SER A 40 8.23 -4.55 21.16
CA SER A 40 8.63 -3.76 22.33
C SER A 40 9.75 -2.78 21.99
N VAL A 41 9.91 -1.75 22.83
CA VAL A 41 11.01 -0.79 22.76
C VAL A 41 11.56 -0.50 24.15
N GLN A 42 12.89 -0.40 24.26
CA GLN A 42 13.58 -0.03 25.50
C GLN A 42 13.84 1.46 25.52
N VAL A 43 13.53 2.11 26.63
CA VAL A 43 13.76 3.55 26.80
C VAL A 43 14.44 3.80 28.14
N GLU A 44 15.57 4.49 28.08
CA GLU A 44 16.35 4.89 29.26
C GLU A 44 15.52 5.71 30.24
N GLY A 45 15.92 5.68 31.52
CA GLY A 45 15.26 6.44 32.58
C GLY A 45 15.26 7.94 32.28
N ARG A 46 14.10 8.59 32.40
CA ARG A 46 13.88 10.00 32.04
C ARG A 46 14.22 10.34 30.58
N GLY A 47 14.31 9.33 29.71
CA GLY A 47 14.68 9.48 28.31
C GLY A 47 13.51 9.35 27.34
N SER A 48 13.84 9.35 26.06
CA SER A 48 12.90 9.07 24.97
C SER A 48 13.60 8.28 23.87
N ALA A 49 12.85 7.43 23.18
CA ALA A 49 13.33 6.69 22.02
C ALA A 49 12.35 6.85 20.84
N ASP A 50 12.88 6.81 19.63
CA ASP A 50 12.08 6.76 18.41
C ASP A 50 11.74 5.30 18.10
N TYR A 51 10.45 4.97 18.08
CA TYR A 51 9.95 3.67 17.67
C TYR A 51 9.53 3.71 16.20
N GLU A 52 10.25 3.00 15.34
CA GLU A 52 9.93 2.92 13.91
C GLU A 52 8.87 1.85 13.65
N LEU A 53 7.76 2.26 13.04
CA LEU A 53 6.72 1.37 12.52
C LEU A 53 6.62 1.50 11.00
N VAL A 54 6.60 0.37 10.32
CA VAL A 54 6.47 0.26 8.87
C VAL A 54 5.02 -0.03 8.51
N PHE A 55 4.47 0.73 7.57
CA PHE A 55 3.14 0.57 7.00
C PHE A 55 3.26 0.04 5.57
N GLN A 56 2.51 -1.00 5.21
CA GLN A 56 2.46 -1.56 3.85
C GLN A 56 1.02 -1.95 3.44
N PRO A 57 0.09 -0.98 3.37
CA PRO A 57 -1.30 -1.26 3.01
C PRO A 57 -1.44 -1.83 1.60
N LEU A 58 -2.38 -2.77 1.40
CA LEU A 58 -2.58 -3.44 0.10
C LEU A 58 -3.48 -2.63 -0.85
N GLN A 59 -4.37 -1.80 -0.31
CA GLN A 59 -5.40 -1.08 -1.05
C GLN A 59 -5.36 0.41 -0.71
N ALA A 60 -5.74 1.23 -1.69
CA ALA A 60 -5.92 2.66 -1.50
C ALA A 60 -7.14 2.95 -0.62
N GLY A 61 -7.10 4.04 0.14
CA GLY A 61 -8.18 4.40 1.06
C GLY A 61 -7.68 5.16 2.28
N GLN A 62 -8.60 5.42 3.19
CA GLN A 62 -8.32 6.05 4.48
C GLN A 62 -8.60 5.06 5.60
N ILE A 63 -7.65 4.91 6.51
CA ILE A 63 -7.77 4.05 7.68
C ILE A 63 -7.41 4.89 8.90
N THR A 64 -8.22 4.79 9.95
CA THR A 64 -7.92 5.38 11.25
C THR A 64 -7.79 4.28 12.28
N GLY A 65 -6.76 4.36 13.11
CA GLY A 65 -6.52 3.42 14.19
C GLY A 65 -5.61 4.04 15.24
N CYS A 66 -5.02 3.18 16.05
CA CYS A 66 -4.14 3.59 17.13
C CYS A 66 -2.97 2.63 17.34
N ILE A 67 -1.89 3.19 17.86
CA ILE A 67 -0.77 2.44 18.42
C ILE A 67 -0.64 2.81 19.90
N MET A 68 -0.46 1.79 20.73
CA MET A 68 -0.37 1.85 22.17
C MET A 68 1.02 1.38 22.60
N PHE A 69 1.61 2.11 23.54
CA PHE A 69 2.85 1.78 24.23
C PHE A 69 2.55 1.60 25.71
N ARG A 70 2.75 0.39 26.23
CA ARG A 70 2.50 0.05 27.63
C ARG A 70 3.82 -0.18 28.36
N ASP A 71 4.09 0.63 29.38
CA ASP A 71 5.20 0.38 30.29
C ASP A 71 4.93 -0.88 31.12
N VAL A 72 5.80 -1.89 30.99
CA VAL A 72 5.65 -3.18 31.68
C VAL A 72 5.82 -3.06 33.19
N GLN A 73 6.60 -2.09 33.67
CA GLN A 73 6.88 -1.92 35.11
C GLN A 73 5.77 -1.14 35.82
N THR A 74 5.33 -0.03 35.22
CA THR A 74 4.37 0.88 35.86
C THR A 74 2.93 0.64 35.42
N GLY A 75 2.73 -0.03 34.28
CA GLY A 75 1.42 -0.21 33.66
C GLY A 75 0.88 1.05 32.99
N HIS A 76 1.69 2.11 32.86
CA HIS A 76 1.27 3.34 32.17
C HIS A 76 1.15 3.12 30.65
N PHE A 77 0.13 3.74 30.06
CA PHE A 77 -0.14 3.70 28.63
C PHE A 77 0.12 5.05 27.99
N THR A 78 0.79 5.05 26.85
CA THR A 78 0.88 6.19 25.93
C THR A 78 0.36 5.74 24.58
N TRP A 79 -0.49 6.52 23.93
CA TRP A 79 -1.05 6.13 22.65
C TRP A 79 -1.07 7.26 21.63
N TYR A 80 -1.07 6.85 20.37
CA TYR A 80 -1.15 7.75 19.23
C TYR A 80 -2.31 7.32 18.34
N THR A 81 -3.19 8.27 18.02
CA THR A 81 -4.15 8.09 16.94
C THR A 81 -3.42 8.26 15.61
N VAL A 82 -3.58 7.28 14.73
CA VAL A 82 -2.94 7.25 13.42
C VAL A 82 -4.03 7.32 12.36
N GLU A 83 -3.95 8.35 11.54
CA GLU A 83 -4.72 8.45 10.29
C GLU A 83 -3.78 8.14 9.13
N LEU A 84 -4.05 7.03 8.45
CA LEU A 84 -3.34 6.57 7.27
C LEU A 84 -4.13 6.95 6.01
N MET A 85 -3.50 7.71 5.12
CA MET A 85 -4.04 8.06 3.82
C MET A 85 -3.23 7.34 2.74
N THR A 86 -3.78 6.24 2.24
CA THR A 86 -3.15 5.39 1.22
C THR A 86 -3.57 5.85 -0.18
N LEU A 87 -2.59 6.29 -0.96
CA LEU A 87 -2.77 6.68 -2.36
C LEU A 87 -2.88 5.45 -3.27
N PRO A 88 -3.57 5.57 -4.42
CA PRO A 88 -3.57 4.55 -5.46
C PRO A 88 -2.15 4.09 -5.82
N PRO A 89 -1.97 2.80 -6.18
CA PRO A 89 -0.68 2.31 -6.61
C PRO A 89 -0.25 3.02 -7.91
N LYS A 90 1.06 3.13 -8.13
CA LYS A 90 1.59 3.65 -9.39
C LYS A 90 1.15 2.76 -10.57
N PRO A 91 0.95 3.33 -11.77
CA PRO A 91 0.70 2.53 -12.97
C PRO A 91 1.78 1.47 -13.14
N GLN A 92 1.37 0.23 -13.43
CA GLN A 92 2.31 -0.88 -13.64
C GLN A 92 3.18 -0.64 -14.88
N GLN A 93 2.62 -0.01 -15.91
CA GLN A 93 3.31 0.32 -17.15
C GLN A 93 2.70 1.58 -17.76
N MET A 94 3.54 2.39 -18.40
CA MET A 94 3.12 3.56 -19.18
C MET A 94 3.44 3.30 -20.65
N LEU A 95 2.42 3.39 -21.51
CA LEU A 95 2.54 3.18 -22.96
C LEU A 95 2.37 4.54 -23.66
N THR A 96 3.28 4.87 -24.56
CA THR A 96 3.19 6.10 -25.39
C THR A 96 2.74 5.71 -26.79
N LEU A 97 1.61 6.26 -27.22
CA LEU A 97 1.00 5.99 -28.51
C LEU A 97 1.16 7.20 -29.43
N THR A 98 1.46 6.94 -30.70
CA THR A 98 1.48 7.96 -31.75
C THR A 98 0.63 7.46 -32.91
N CYS A 99 -0.39 8.24 -33.29
CA CYS A 99 -1.28 7.93 -34.40
C CYS A 99 -1.67 9.20 -35.14
N VAL A 100 -2.15 9.04 -36.37
CA VAL A 100 -2.73 10.14 -37.13
C VAL A 100 -4.16 10.37 -36.65
N VAL A 101 -4.59 11.63 -36.62
CA VAL A 101 -5.98 12.00 -36.28
C VAL A 101 -6.95 11.21 -37.18
N ARG A 102 -8.05 10.69 -36.62
CA ARG A 102 -9.04 9.82 -37.30
C ARG A 102 -8.53 8.46 -37.76
N GLN A 103 -7.34 8.03 -37.34
CA GLN A 103 -6.84 6.69 -37.58
C GLN A 103 -6.68 5.92 -36.27
N ALA A 104 -7.37 4.78 -36.17
CA ALA A 104 -7.24 3.90 -35.03
C ALA A 104 -5.87 3.22 -35.02
N VAL A 105 -5.31 3.04 -33.82
CA VAL A 105 -4.09 2.28 -33.57
C VAL A 105 -4.38 1.20 -32.53
N ALA A 106 -3.95 -0.02 -32.81
CA ALA A 106 -4.01 -1.14 -31.89
C ALA A 106 -2.69 -1.27 -31.11
N VAL A 107 -2.79 -1.67 -29.85
CA VAL A 107 -1.70 -1.74 -28.89
C VAL A 107 -1.78 -3.04 -28.13
N ASP A 108 -0.70 -3.80 -28.19
CA ASP A 108 -0.59 -5.10 -27.56
C ASP A 108 -0.06 -4.97 -26.13
N ILE A 109 -0.89 -5.34 -25.16
CA ILE A 109 -0.54 -5.38 -23.74
C ILE A 109 -0.37 -6.84 -23.31
N GLN A 110 0.88 -7.26 -23.10
CA GLN A 110 1.16 -8.61 -22.63
C GLN A 110 0.85 -8.75 -21.14
N LEU A 111 0.01 -9.73 -20.80
CA LEU A 111 -0.36 -10.06 -19.44
C LEU A 111 0.05 -11.52 -19.14
N VAL A 112 0.47 -11.76 -17.90
CA VAL A 112 0.85 -13.08 -17.42
C VAL A 112 0.01 -13.45 -16.21
N ASN A 113 -0.48 -14.69 -16.19
CA ASN A 113 -1.10 -15.28 -15.03
C ASN A 113 -0.07 -16.15 -14.29
N PRO A 114 0.52 -15.69 -13.17
CA PRO A 114 1.49 -16.49 -12.41
C PRO A 114 0.84 -17.58 -11.56
N LEU A 115 -0.49 -17.63 -11.46
CA LEU A 115 -1.22 -18.55 -10.59
C LEU A 115 -1.46 -19.91 -11.27
N ASP A 116 -1.73 -20.92 -10.45
CA ASP A 116 -2.13 -22.27 -10.88
C ASP A 116 -3.63 -22.38 -11.22
N ASP A 117 -4.39 -21.29 -11.06
CA ASP A 117 -5.82 -21.19 -11.33
C ASP A 117 -6.11 -20.21 -12.48
N VAL A 118 -7.29 -20.34 -13.10
CA VAL A 118 -7.76 -19.39 -14.12
C VAL A 118 -8.00 -18.02 -13.48
N VAL A 119 -7.51 -16.96 -14.12
CA VAL A 119 -7.72 -15.58 -13.69
C VAL A 119 -8.55 -14.82 -14.71
N VAL A 120 -9.59 -14.14 -14.23
CA VAL A 120 -10.39 -13.21 -15.02
C VAL A 120 -10.01 -11.79 -14.64
N PHE A 121 -9.51 -11.03 -15.61
CA PHE A 121 -9.22 -9.60 -15.46
C PHE A 121 -10.42 -8.80 -15.92
N GLU A 122 -10.97 -7.98 -15.04
CA GLU A 122 -11.93 -6.94 -15.41
C GLU A 122 -11.16 -5.72 -15.94
N VAL A 123 -11.49 -5.29 -17.14
CA VAL A 123 -10.82 -4.17 -17.81
C VAL A 123 -11.72 -2.93 -17.78
N ALA A 124 -11.24 -1.89 -17.10
CA ALA A 124 -11.89 -0.58 -17.07
C ALA A 124 -11.13 0.41 -17.97
N LEU A 125 -11.76 0.85 -19.05
CA LEU A 125 -11.21 1.86 -19.96
C LEU A 125 -11.72 3.25 -19.57
N ASN A 126 -10.80 4.15 -19.20
CA ASN A 126 -11.12 5.53 -18.80
C ASN A 126 -10.50 6.52 -19.78
N GLY A 127 -11.34 7.20 -20.56
CA GLY A 127 -10.93 8.20 -21.55
C GLY A 127 -11.64 8.03 -22.89
N ASP A 128 -11.66 9.09 -23.69
CA ASP A 128 -12.33 9.09 -24.99
C ASP A 128 -11.52 8.34 -26.05
N GLY A 129 -12.21 7.57 -26.91
CA GLY A 129 -11.61 6.86 -28.03
C GLY A 129 -10.87 5.57 -27.68
N LEU A 130 -10.92 5.10 -26.43
CA LEU A 130 -10.38 3.80 -26.03
C LEU A 130 -11.40 2.69 -26.24
N LEU A 131 -10.98 1.59 -26.82
CA LEU A 131 -11.79 0.43 -27.17
C LEU A 131 -11.04 -0.85 -26.83
N GLY A 132 -11.76 -1.85 -26.33
CA GLY A 132 -11.21 -3.16 -25.98
C GLY A 132 -12.24 -4.00 -25.22
N GLU A 133 -11.94 -5.28 -25.03
CA GLU A 133 -12.80 -6.20 -24.30
C GLU A 133 -12.88 -5.83 -22.80
N ALA A 134 -14.06 -5.96 -22.20
CA ALA A 134 -14.29 -5.63 -20.79
C ALA A 134 -13.76 -6.71 -19.82
N GLU A 135 -13.55 -7.92 -20.32
CA GLU A 135 -12.99 -9.04 -19.57
C GLU A 135 -11.87 -9.68 -20.38
N PHE A 136 -10.82 -10.11 -19.69
CA PHE A 136 -9.72 -10.86 -20.28
C PHE A 136 -9.37 -12.05 -19.40
N VAL A 137 -9.50 -13.26 -19.95
CA VAL A 137 -9.32 -14.51 -19.20
C VAL A 137 -7.97 -15.11 -19.54
N LEU A 138 -7.20 -15.46 -18.51
CA LEU A 138 -5.93 -16.17 -18.63
C LEU A 138 -6.00 -17.52 -17.91
N ALA A 139 -5.61 -18.58 -18.62
CA ALA A 139 -5.45 -19.91 -18.05
C ALA A 139 -4.26 -19.94 -17.05
N PRO A 140 -4.15 -21.00 -16.22
CA PRO A 140 -3.02 -21.17 -15.31
C PRO A 140 -1.68 -21.07 -16.03
N LYS A 141 -0.75 -20.27 -15.49
CA LYS A 141 0.61 -20.06 -16.04
C LYS A 141 0.65 -19.53 -17.48
N GLU A 142 -0.46 -19.04 -18.00
CA GLU A 142 -0.54 -18.53 -19.36
C GLU A 142 0.02 -17.11 -19.47
N THR A 143 0.63 -16.83 -20.63
CA THR A 143 0.97 -15.47 -21.06
C THR A 143 0.20 -15.21 -22.36
N ALA A 144 -0.64 -14.19 -22.38
CA ALA A 144 -1.36 -13.79 -23.58
C ALA A 144 -1.41 -12.27 -23.72
N THR A 145 -1.85 -11.81 -24.89
CA THR A 145 -1.86 -10.39 -25.25
C THR A 145 -3.28 -9.87 -25.25
N TYR A 146 -3.52 -8.78 -24.53
CA TYR A 146 -4.73 -7.99 -24.60
C TYR A 146 -4.54 -6.88 -25.64
N GLU A 147 -5.45 -6.80 -26.62
CA GLU A 147 -5.44 -5.76 -27.66
C GLU A 147 -6.26 -4.55 -27.19
N LEU A 148 -5.59 -3.41 -27.03
CA LEU A 148 -6.21 -2.11 -26.75
C LEU A 148 -6.21 -1.27 -28.04
N VAL A 149 -7.38 -0.79 -28.46
CA VAL A 149 -7.50 0.09 -29.63
C VAL A 149 -7.76 1.52 -29.18
N TYR A 150 -6.95 2.46 -29.68
CA TYR A 150 -7.17 3.89 -29.54
C TYR A 150 -7.60 4.50 -30.88
N SER A 151 -8.76 5.15 -30.91
CA SER A 151 -9.34 5.79 -32.09
C SER A 151 -9.64 7.26 -31.79
N PRO A 152 -8.72 8.19 -32.13
CA PRO A 152 -8.94 9.62 -31.98
C PRO A 152 -9.96 10.12 -33.02
N LEU A 153 -10.97 10.87 -32.58
CA LEU A 153 -12.00 11.48 -33.44
C LEU A 153 -11.48 12.59 -34.35
#